data_AF-A0A2E3ML59-F1
#
_entry.id   AF-A0A2E3ML59-F1
#
_cell.length_a   1.000
_cell.length_b   1.000
_cell.length_c   1.000
_cell.angle_alpha   90.00
_cell.angle_beta   90.00
_cell.angle_gamma   90.00
#
_symmetry.space_group_name_H-M   'P 1'
#
loop_
_entity.id
_entity.type
_entity.pdbx_description
1 polymer ?
#
loop_
_entity_poly.entity_id
_entity_poly.type
_entity_poly.pdbx_seq_one_letter_code
_entity_poly.pdbx_strand_id
1 'polypeptide(L)'
;MIPHERSLVQKLQGRPFAFIGVNSDPKETALASVERNKINWRSFWDGGSPSGPIATAYQVQYWPAIYLIDGNGIIQHKNLRGAELDQALDEMLAELETTTPDKETPPATEEPSEKPAP
;
A
#
# COMPACT_ATOMS: atom_id res chain seq x y z
N MET A 1 14.39 5.17 -9.06
CA MET A 1 13.06 5.77 -8.87
C MET A 1 12.14 5.24 -9.95
N ILE A 2 11.40 6.05 -10.72
CA ILE A 2 10.17 5.60 -11.41
C ILE A 2 10.28 4.27 -12.19
N PRO A 3 11.31 4.01 -13.02
CA PRO A 3 11.45 2.71 -13.68
C PRO A 3 11.53 1.51 -12.72
N HIS A 4 12.22 1.68 -11.59
CA HIS A 4 12.35 0.66 -10.54
C HIS A 4 11.00 0.42 -9.84
N GLU A 5 10.29 1.47 -9.44
CA GLU A 5 8.96 1.29 -8.84
C GLU A 5 7.95 0.66 -9.81
N ARG A 6 8.05 0.97 -11.12
CA ARG A 6 7.22 0.33 -12.15
C ARG A 6 7.49 -1.18 -12.23
N SER A 7 8.77 -1.55 -12.09
CA SER A 7 9.18 -2.95 -12.08
C SER A 7 8.68 -3.68 -10.83
N LEU A 8 8.66 -3.03 -9.66
CA LEU A 8 8.11 -3.62 -8.43
C LEU A 8 6.62 -3.92 -8.57
N VAL A 9 5.86 -2.97 -9.11
CA VAL A 9 4.41 -3.15 -9.37
C VAL A 9 4.17 -4.34 -10.30
N GLN A 10 5.01 -4.55 -11.31
CA GLN A 10 4.91 -5.70 -12.22
C GLN A 10 5.32 -7.02 -11.54
N LYS A 11 6.48 -7.02 -10.85
CA LYS A 11 7.03 -8.21 -10.17
C LYS A 11 6.09 -8.74 -9.08
N LEU A 12 5.41 -7.84 -8.38
CA LEU A 12 4.57 -8.15 -7.23
C LEU A 12 3.07 -8.19 -7.55
N GLN A 13 2.69 -8.23 -8.84
CA GLN A 13 1.28 -8.43 -9.20
C GLN A 13 0.75 -9.75 -8.63
N GLY A 14 -0.43 -9.70 -8.03
CA GLY A 14 -1.08 -10.86 -7.41
C GLY A 14 -0.55 -11.22 -6.02
N ARG A 15 0.48 -10.55 -5.52
CA ARG A 15 0.93 -10.62 -4.12
C ARG A 15 0.13 -9.62 -3.27
N PRO A 16 0.11 -9.74 -1.92
CA PRO A 16 -0.52 -8.77 -1.03
C PRO A 16 0.29 -7.46 -0.95
N PHE A 17 0.44 -6.79 -2.09
CA PHE A 17 1.24 -5.58 -2.26
C PHE A 17 0.49 -4.54 -3.08
N ALA A 18 0.56 -3.28 -2.65
CA ALA A 18 0.07 -2.15 -3.42
C ALA A 18 1.09 -1.01 -3.40
N PHE A 19 1.41 -0.47 -4.57
CA PHE A 19 2.13 0.79 -4.71
C PHE A 19 1.14 1.93 -4.94
N ILE A 20 1.25 3.00 -4.16
CA ILE A 20 0.41 4.19 -4.28
C ILE A 20 1.30 5.42 -4.47
N GLY A 21 1.05 6.17 -5.55
CA GLY A 21 1.70 7.46 -5.78
C GLY A 21 0.88 8.61 -5.20
N VAL A 22 1.55 9.59 -4.61
CA VAL A 22 0.95 10.88 -4.21
C VAL A 22 1.75 11.98 -4.91
N ASN A 23 1.09 12.79 -5.72
CA ASN A 23 1.74 13.86 -6.48
C ASN A 23 1.19 15.23 -6.07
N SER A 24 2.12 16.14 -5.79
CA SER A 24 1.84 17.51 -5.33
C SER A 24 2.17 18.58 -6.38
N ASP A 25 2.49 18.19 -7.61
CA ASP A 25 2.70 19.13 -8.71
C ASP A 25 1.37 19.72 -9.19
N PRO A 26 1.37 20.85 -9.93
CA PRO A 26 0.20 21.31 -10.66
C PRO A 26 -0.43 20.19 -11.49
N LYS A 27 -1.76 20.17 -11.57
CA LYS A 27 -2.53 19.03 -12.10
C LYS A 27 -2.09 18.62 -13.51
N GLU A 28 -1.85 19.58 -14.38
CA GLU A 28 -1.42 19.36 -15.76
C GLU A 28 -0.03 18.70 -15.81
N THR A 29 0.89 19.15 -14.94
CA THR A 29 2.22 18.54 -14.79
C THR A 29 2.13 17.12 -14.25
N ALA A 30 1.26 16.89 -13.27
CA ALA A 30 1.01 15.56 -12.70
C ALA A 30 0.52 14.58 -13.78
N LEU A 31 -0.48 14.97 -14.57
CA LEU A 31 -1.03 14.16 -15.65
C LEU A 31 0.01 13.88 -16.75
N ALA A 32 0.74 14.90 -17.18
CA ALA A 32 1.82 14.73 -18.16
C ALA A 32 2.91 13.77 -17.65
N SER A 33 3.21 13.79 -16.34
CA SER A 33 4.17 12.87 -15.72
C SER A 33 3.66 11.43 -15.73
N VAL A 34 2.37 11.20 -15.49
CA VAL A 34 1.73 9.88 -15.57
C VAL A 34 1.92 9.28 -16.97
N GLU A 35 1.61 10.05 -18.00
CA GLU A 35 1.73 9.63 -19.40
C GLU A 35 3.19 9.38 -19.80
N ARG A 36 4.05 10.38 -19.57
CA ARG A 36 5.48 10.32 -19.96
C ARG A 36 6.19 9.13 -19.34
N ASN A 37 5.93 8.87 -18.06
CA ASN A 37 6.63 7.83 -17.33
C ASN A 37 5.96 6.45 -17.41
N LYS A 38 4.78 6.36 -18.04
CA LYS A 38 3.97 5.13 -18.12
C LYS A 38 3.67 4.55 -16.74
N ILE A 39 3.22 5.41 -15.83
CA ILE A 39 2.89 5.04 -14.45
C ILE A 39 1.81 3.95 -14.47
N ASN A 40 2.11 2.81 -13.85
CA ASN A 40 1.25 1.62 -13.83
C ASN A 40 0.65 1.33 -12.45
N TRP A 41 0.71 2.30 -11.53
CA TRP A 41 0.15 2.22 -10.20
C TRP A 41 -0.92 3.29 -9.96
N ARG A 42 -1.73 3.11 -8.93
CA ARG A 42 -2.77 4.06 -8.53
C ARG A 42 -2.12 5.33 -7.97
N SER A 43 -2.59 6.48 -8.42
CA SER A 43 -2.04 7.78 -8.00
C SER A 43 -3.13 8.71 -7.48
N PHE A 44 -2.81 9.47 -6.43
CA PHE A 44 -3.61 10.59 -5.93
C PHE A 44 -2.94 11.91 -6.30
N TRP A 45 -3.76 12.90 -6.68
CA TRP A 45 -3.31 14.28 -6.81
C TRP A 45 -3.59 15.02 -5.50
N ASP A 46 -2.54 15.54 -4.88
CA ASP A 46 -2.55 16.14 -3.54
C ASP A 46 -2.68 17.67 -3.60
N GLY A 47 -3.60 18.15 -4.43
CA GLY A 47 -3.99 19.57 -4.45
C GLY A 47 -2.98 20.55 -5.08
N GLY A 48 -1.90 20.06 -5.68
CA GLY A 48 -0.96 20.90 -6.43
C GLY A 48 -0.05 21.80 -5.60
N SER A 49 0.14 21.45 -4.33
CA SER A 49 1.09 22.10 -3.42
C SER A 49 1.88 21.07 -2.63
N PRO A 50 3.17 21.31 -2.30
CA PRO A 50 3.92 20.50 -1.35
C PRO A 50 3.27 20.40 0.04
N SER A 51 2.33 21.30 0.37
CA SER A 51 1.52 21.31 1.59
C SER A 51 0.09 20.81 1.37
N GLY A 52 -0.12 19.92 0.40
CA GLY A 52 -1.39 19.23 0.18
C GLY A 52 -1.89 18.48 1.42
N PRO A 53 -3.17 18.10 1.48
CA PRO A 53 -3.76 17.44 2.64
C PRO A 53 -3.03 16.15 3.03
N ILE A 54 -2.61 15.33 2.06
CA ILE A 54 -1.91 14.06 2.33
C ILE A 54 -0.47 14.34 2.76
N ALA A 55 0.27 15.17 2.02
CA ALA A 55 1.65 15.55 2.37
C ALA A 55 1.74 16.16 3.78
N THR A 56 0.77 16.99 4.15
CA THR A 56 0.67 17.58 5.49
C THR A 56 0.39 16.52 6.55
N ALA A 57 -0.59 15.64 6.33
CA ALA A 57 -0.94 14.57 7.29
C ALA A 57 0.23 13.60 7.55
N TYR A 58 1.02 13.31 6.51
CA TYR A 58 2.20 12.44 6.61
C TYR A 58 3.50 13.19 6.98
N GLN A 59 3.40 14.50 7.25
CA GLN A 59 4.51 15.38 7.61
C GLN A 59 5.68 15.28 6.62
N VAL A 60 5.39 15.30 5.32
CA VAL A 60 6.39 15.22 4.27
C VAL A 60 7.27 16.47 4.29
N GLN A 61 8.58 16.29 4.47
CA GLN A 61 9.56 17.39 4.54
C GLN A 61 10.40 17.54 3.27
N TYR A 62 10.47 16.49 2.45
CA TYR A 62 11.26 16.47 1.23
C TYR A 62 10.67 15.49 0.22
N TRP A 63 11.04 15.68 -1.04
CA TRP A 63 10.60 14.87 -2.16
C TRP A 63 11.81 14.24 -2.87
N PRO A 64 11.77 12.95 -3.21
CA PRO A 64 10.70 12.00 -2.94
C PRO A 64 10.70 11.52 -1.48
N ALA A 65 9.51 11.27 -0.93
CA ALA A 65 9.32 10.53 0.32
C ALA A 65 8.67 9.16 0.03
N ILE A 66 9.13 8.09 0.69
CA ILE A 66 8.53 6.74 0.57
C ILE A 66 8.27 6.20 1.97
N TYR A 67 7.12 5.57 2.14
CA TYR A 67 6.70 4.90 3.36
C TYR A 67 6.35 3.46 3.02
N LEU A 68 6.89 2.50 3.77
CA LEU A 68 6.41 1.13 3.76
C LEU A 68 5.43 0.96 4.92
N ILE A 69 4.22 0.53 4.59
CA ILE A 69 3.10 0.41 5.53
C ILE A 69 2.67 -1.06 5.53
N ASP A 70 2.54 -1.66 6.71
CA ASP A 70 2.12 -3.05 6.86
C ASP A 70 0.59 -3.23 6.72
N GLY A 71 0.14 -4.49 6.81
CA GLY A 71 -1.29 -4.83 6.75
C GLY A 71 -2.14 -4.26 7.89
N ASN A 72 -1.52 -3.80 8.98
CA ASN A 72 -2.17 -3.16 10.13
C ASN A 72 -2.22 -1.63 10.00
N GLY A 73 -1.66 -1.07 8.92
CA GLY A 73 -1.59 0.38 8.69
C GLY A 73 -0.44 1.07 9.43
N ILE A 74 0.56 0.33 9.91
CA ILE A 74 1.72 0.84 10.64
C ILE A 74 2.86 1.12 9.66
N ILE A 75 3.48 2.30 9.77
CA ILE A 75 4.67 2.65 8.98
C ILE A 75 5.88 1.90 9.57
N GLN A 76 6.35 0.88 8.85
CA GLN A 76 7.52 0.08 9.23
C GLN A 76 8.83 0.76 8.83
N HIS A 77 8.88 1.32 7.63
CA HIS A 77 10.08 1.99 7.11
C HIS A 77 9.77 3.31 6.44
N LYS A 78 10.73 4.23 6.51
CA LYS A 78 10.69 5.52 5.82
C LYS A 78 11.93 5.67 4.98
N ASN A 79 11.73 6.15 3.77
CA ASN A 79 12.77 6.65 2.88
C ASN A 79 13.83 5.64 2.38
N LEU A 80 13.51 4.34 2.40
CA LEU A 80 14.31 3.30 1.72
C LEU A 80 14.22 3.42 0.19
N ARG A 81 15.31 3.09 -0.51
CA ARG A 81 15.43 3.19 -1.97
C ARG A 81 16.22 2.02 -2.53
N GLY A 82 16.02 1.71 -3.81
CA GLY A 82 16.82 0.71 -4.51
C GLY A 82 16.82 -0.64 -3.79
N ALA A 83 18.01 -1.23 -3.61
CA ALA A 83 18.15 -2.54 -2.99
C ALA A 83 17.62 -2.61 -1.54
N GLU A 84 17.74 -1.54 -0.76
CA GLU A 84 17.23 -1.53 0.62
C GLU A 84 15.71 -1.57 0.66
N LEU A 85 15.05 -0.91 -0.30
CA LEU A 85 13.60 -0.98 -0.46
C LEU A 85 13.16 -2.39 -0.86
N ASP A 86 13.88 -3.00 -1.79
CA ASP A 86 13.57 -4.34 -2.30
C ASP A 86 13.69 -5.39 -1.19
N GLN A 87 14.76 -5.32 -0.39
CA GLN A 87 14.96 -6.23 0.73
C GLN A 87 13.85 -6.08 1.79
N ALA A 88 13.53 -4.85 2.20
CA ALA A 88 12.48 -4.62 3.19
C ALA A 88 11.09 -5.09 2.69
N LEU A 89 10.80 -4.94 1.40
CA LEU A 89 9.57 -5.47 0.80
C LEU A 89 9.53 -7.00 0.83
N ASP A 90 10.63 -7.67 0.48
CA ASP A 90 10.69 -9.13 0.49
C ASP A 90 10.52 -9.68 1.93
N GLU A 91 11.11 -9.03 2.94
CA GLU A 91 10.94 -9.36 4.36
C GLU A 91 9.47 -9.19 4.82
N MET A 92 8.87 -8.02 4.57
CA MET A 92 7.47 -7.76 4.95
C MET A 92 6.48 -8.70 4.25
N LEU A 93 6.73 -9.05 2.99
CA LEU A 93 5.88 -10.00 2.25
C LEU A 93 6.00 -11.42 2.80
N ALA A 94 7.20 -11.84 3.21
CA ALA A 94 7.39 -13.15 3.85
C ALA A 94 6.66 -13.23 5.20
N GLU A 95 6.66 -12.15 5.99
CA GLU A 95 5.90 -12.08 7.24
C GLU A 95 4.38 -12.22 7.00
N LEU A 96 3.83 -11.62 5.95
CA LEU A 96 2.41 -11.75 5.60
C LEU A 96 2.03 -13.18 5.15
N GLU A 97 2.92 -13.84 4.42
CA GLU A 97 2.70 -15.21 3.94
C GLU A 97 2.80 -16.24 5.07
N THR A 98 3.61 -15.98 6.10
CA THR A 98 3.74 -16.84 7.28
C THR A 98 2.68 -16.57 8.34
N THR A 99 2.10 -15.37 8.38
CA THR A 99 1.07 -14.95 9.34
C THR A 99 -0.36 -15.13 8.78
N THR A 100 -0.56 -16.06 7.85
CA THR A 100 -1.91 -16.51 7.48
C THR A 100 -2.26 -17.74 8.34
N PRO A 101 -2.84 -17.60 9.55
CA PRO A 101 -3.53 -18.72 10.16
C PRO A 101 -4.81 -18.99 9.35
N ASP A 102 -5.19 -20.26 9.31
CA ASP A 102 -6.41 -20.80 8.73
C ASP A 102 -7.57 -19.80 8.66
N LYS A 103 -8.24 -19.76 7.50
CA LYS A 103 -9.63 -19.32 7.43
C LYS A 103 -10.43 -20.16 8.42
N GLU A 104 -10.62 -19.65 9.63
CA GLU A 104 -11.58 -20.15 10.60
C GLU A 104 -12.93 -20.23 9.89
N THR A 105 -13.37 -21.47 9.67
CA THR A 105 -14.76 -21.78 9.38
C THR A 105 -15.56 -21.31 10.59
N PRO A 106 -16.60 -20.48 10.44
CA PRO A 106 -17.44 -20.12 11.57
C PRO A 106 -18.02 -21.41 12.17
N PRO A 107 -18.02 -21.60 13.50
CA PRO A 107 -18.69 -22.75 14.07
C PRO A 107 -20.17 -22.66 13.69
N ALA A 108 -20.70 -23.76 13.16
CA ALA A 108 -22.13 -23.90 12.92
C ALA A 108 -22.87 -23.62 14.22
N THR A 109 -23.71 -22.60 14.22
CA THR A 109 -24.66 -22.33 15.29
C THR A 109 -25.58 -23.56 15.41
N GLU A 110 -25.38 -24.36 16.46
CA GLU A 110 -26.39 -25.32 16.91
C GLU A 110 -27.63 -24.53 17.34
N GLU A 111 -28.73 -24.72 16.63
CA GLU A 111 -30.07 -24.32 17.10
C GLU A 111 -30.38 -25.07 18.40
N PRO A 112 -30.83 -24.40 19.48
CA PRO A 112 -31.36 -25.12 20.62
C PRO A 112 -32.76 -25.64 20.24
N SER A 113 -32.88 -26.96 20.23
CA SER A 113 -34.13 -27.70 20.16
C SER A 113 -35.09 -27.27 21.27
N GLU A 114 -36.20 -26.64 20.89
CA GLU A 114 -37.29 -26.32 21.80
C GLU A 114 -38.03 -27.62 22.17
N LYS A 115 -37.92 -28.02 23.44
CA LYS A 115 -38.69 -29.11 24.05
C LYS A 115 -40.13 -28.63 24.29
N PRO A 116 -41.16 -29.47 24.10
CA PRO A 116 -42.54 -29.04 24.31
C PRO A 116 -42.86 -28.98 25.80
N ALA A 117 -43.65 -27.97 26.18
CA ALA A 117 -44.21 -27.83 27.53
C ALA A 117 -45.69 -28.29 27.55
N PRO A 118 -46.23 -28.68 28.72
CA PRO A 118 -47.39 -29.56 28.88
C PRO A 118 -48.76 -28.89 28.71
#